data_AF-A0A944BPY2-F1
#
_entry.id   AF-A0A944BPY2-F1
#
_cell.length_a   1.000
_cell.length_b   1.000
_cell.length_c   1.000
_cell.angle_alpha   90.00
_cell.angle_beta   90.00
_cell.angle_gamma   90.00
#
_symmetry.space_group_name_H-M   'P 1'
#
loop_
_entity.id
_entity.type
_entity.pdbx_description
1 polymer ?
#
loop_
_entity_poly.entity_id
_entity_poly.type
_entity_poly.pdbx_seq_one_letter_code
_entity_poly.pdbx_strand_id
1 'polypeptide(L)'
;MLSFKRIFATQQQALDVYKSQLSKQKLFVEAFEGAPKGTPVKVALTITETGQSIALDGSVERMMGKTEATQNGFGQRPGLMLDMPITPEIVAPLRAFFLTKAEAATPKLPNAPFMSLSDETATQVEFEVGAF
;
A
#
# COMPACT_ATOMS: atom_id res chain seq x y z
N MET A 1 -13.25 12.06 3.39
CA MET A 1 -12.17 11.05 3.45
C MET A 1 -10.99 11.60 2.67
N LEU A 2 -9.82 11.74 3.31
CA LEU A 2 -8.63 12.31 2.66
C LEU A 2 -7.75 11.18 2.11
N SER A 3 -7.19 11.38 0.92
CA SER A 3 -6.33 10.37 0.28
C SER A 3 -4.94 10.96 0.06
N PHE A 4 -3.93 10.34 0.65
CA PHE A 4 -2.53 10.72 0.51
C PHE A 4 -1.77 9.64 -0.26
N LYS A 5 -0.80 10.05 -1.07
CA LYS A 5 0.10 9.13 -1.75
C LYS A 5 1.53 9.46 -1.34
N ARG A 6 2.22 8.47 -0.78
CA ARG A 6 3.65 8.58 -0.42
C ARG A 6 4.44 7.64 -1.32
N ILE A 7 5.32 8.23 -2.11
CA ILE A 7 6.12 7.52 -3.10
C ILE A 7 7.54 7.43 -2.56
N PHE A 8 8.07 6.21 -2.48
CA PHE A 8 9.43 5.92 -2.08
C PHE A 8 10.23 5.50 -3.30
N ALA A 9 11.40 6.10 -3.48
CA ALA A 9 12.28 5.74 -4.59
C ALA A 9 12.81 4.31 -4.43
N THR A 10 13.21 3.93 -3.21
CA THR A 10 13.83 2.64 -2.89
C THR A 10 13.14 1.96 -1.71
N GLN A 11 13.26 0.64 -1.62
CA GLN A 11 12.71 -0.13 -0.50
C GLN A 11 13.35 0.29 0.85
N GLN A 12 14.63 0.66 0.84
CA GLN A 12 15.35 1.13 2.02
C GLN A 12 14.75 2.44 2.59
N GLN A 13 14.36 3.38 1.72
CA GLN A 13 13.68 4.62 2.14
C GLN A 13 12.31 4.31 2.79
N ALA A 14 11.60 3.36 2.20
CA ALA A 14 10.31 2.90 2.69
C ALA A 14 10.45 2.23 4.07
N LEU A 15 11.48 1.40 4.26
CA LEU A 15 11.87 0.75 5.52
C LEU A 15 12.23 1.76 6.62
N ASP A 16 12.97 2.81 6.28
CA ASP A 16 13.37 3.85 7.23
C ASP A 16 12.15 4.59 7.80
N VAL A 17 11.23 4.98 6.92
CA VAL A 17 9.95 5.58 7.32
C VAL A 17 9.10 4.61 8.13
N TYR A 18 9.12 3.31 7.79
CA TYR A 18 8.44 2.30 8.59
C TYR A 18 9.00 2.23 10.02
N LYS A 19 10.31 2.14 10.17
CA LYS A 19 10.96 2.04 11.49
C LYS A 19 10.80 3.31 12.31
N SER A 20 10.88 4.48 11.68
CA SER A 20 10.82 5.78 12.36
C SER A 20 9.39 6.20 12.74
N GLN A 21 8.42 5.93 11.87
CA GLN A 21 7.04 6.43 11.98
C GLN A 21 6.02 5.28 12.16
N LEU A 22 5.85 4.41 11.16
CA LEU A 22 4.77 3.41 11.15
C LEU A 22 4.88 2.37 12.27
N SER A 23 6.09 2.07 12.75
CA SER A 23 6.34 1.19 13.90
C SER A 23 5.67 1.70 15.18
N LYS A 24 5.45 3.01 15.27
CA LYS A 24 4.77 3.70 16.36
C LYS A 24 3.31 4.00 16.02
N GLN A 25 2.78 3.44 14.92
CA GLN A 25 1.44 3.70 14.40
C GLN A 25 1.21 5.16 14.02
N LYS A 26 2.29 5.91 13.73
CA LYS A 26 2.20 7.31 13.32
C LYS A 26 2.75 7.50 11.93
N LEU A 27 2.17 8.41 11.16
CA LEU A 27 2.69 8.79 9.85
C LEU A 27 2.53 10.28 9.64
N PHE A 28 3.63 10.96 9.36
CA PHE A 28 3.58 12.35 8.93
C PHE A 28 3.38 12.43 7.42
N VAL A 29 2.41 13.25 7.00
CA VAL A 29 2.20 13.61 5.59
C VAL A 29 2.23 15.13 5.46
N GLU A 30 3.00 15.62 4.50
CA GLU A 30 3.01 17.04 4.16
C GLU A 30 1.66 17.41 3.54
N ALA A 31 1.00 18.42 4.12
CA ALA A 31 -0.34 18.83 3.72
C ALA A 31 -0.48 20.34 3.97
N PHE A 32 -1.00 21.04 2.97
CA PHE A 32 -1.26 22.49 3.06
C PHE A 32 -2.57 22.82 3.76
N GLU A 33 -3.52 21.88 3.79
CA GLU A 33 -4.83 22.07 4.39
C GLU A 33 -4.94 21.38 5.76
N GLY A 34 -5.50 22.12 6.71
CA GLY A 34 -5.81 21.61 8.04
C GLY A 34 -7.01 20.67 7.99
N ALA A 35 -6.77 19.40 8.30
CA ALA A 35 -7.85 18.44 8.48
C ALA A 35 -8.24 18.34 9.97
N PRO A 36 -9.54 18.22 10.30
CA PRO A 36 -9.96 18.03 11.66
C PRO A 36 -9.45 16.69 12.22
N LYS A 37 -9.14 16.67 13.52
CA LYS A 37 -8.79 15.45 14.24
C LYS A 37 -9.90 14.41 14.10
N GLY A 38 -9.52 13.16 13.87
CA GLY A 38 -10.44 12.04 13.64
C GLY A 38 -10.93 11.91 12.20
N THR A 39 -10.50 12.79 11.27
CA THR A 39 -10.84 12.62 9.86
C THR A 39 -10.25 11.32 9.33
N PRO A 40 -11.05 10.42 8.74
CA PRO A 40 -10.54 9.20 8.15
C PRO A 40 -9.68 9.52 6.92
N VAL A 41 -8.51 8.92 6.88
CA VAL A 41 -7.51 9.10 5.82
C VAL A 41 -7.10 7.76 5.25
N LYS A 42 -6.76 7.76 3.96
CA LYS A 42 -6.18 6.62 3.28
C LYS A 42 -4.83 7.01 2.70
N VAL A 43 -3.79 6.27 3.05
CA VAL A 43 -2.43 6.53 2.59
C VAL A 43 -1.96 5.39 1.72
N ALA A 44 -1.77 5.66 0.44
CA ALA A 44 -1.12 4.74 -0.48
C ALA A 44 0.40 4.91 -0.40
N LEU A 45 1.08 3.87 0.08
CA LEU A 45 2.54 3.77 0.06
C LEU A 45 2.96 3.03 -1.20
N THR A 46 3.75 3.66 -2.06
CA THR A 46 4.24 3.07 -3.32
C THR A 46 5.76 3.04 -3.32
N ILE A 47 6.37 1.90 -3.65
CA ILE A 47 7.81 1.78 -3.87
C ILE A 47 8.05 1.71 -5.37
N THR A 48 8.69 2.73 -5.93
CA THR A 48 8.92 2.83 -7.38
C THR A 48 9.89 1.76 -7.88
N GLU A 49 10.91 1.41 -7.08
CA GLU A 49 11.91 0.37 -7.39
C GLU A 49 11.28 -1.00 -7.67
N THR A 50 10.23 -1.38 -6.96
CA THR A 50 9.56 -2.69 -7.09
C THR A 50 8.19 -2.59 -7.78
N GLY A 51 7.67 -1.38 -8.00
CA GLY A 51 6.31 -1.14 -8.46
C GLY A 51 5.22 -1.56 -7.46
N GLN A 52 5.59 -1.94 -6.23
CA GLN A 52 4.64 -2.39 -5.23
C GLN A 52 3.92 -1.20 -4.60
N SER A 53 2.63 -1.37 -4.30
CA SER A 53 1.85 -0.38 -3.56
C SER A 53 0.97 -1.04 -2.52
N ILE A 54 0.91 -0.45 -1.32
CA ILE A 54 0.03 -0.86 -0.23
C ILE A 54 -0.77 0.34 0.24
N ALA A 55 -2.08 0.17 0.44
CA ALA A 55 -2.94 1.19 1.01
C ALA A 55 -3.10 0.93 2.51
N LEU A 56 -2.95 1.97 3.31
CA LEU A 56 -3.19 1.95 4.74
C LEU A 56 -4.31 2.91 5.07
N ASP A 57 -5.24 2.47 5.89
CA ASP A 57 -6.31 3.32 6.41
C ASP A 57 -5.91 3.81 7.81
N GLY A 58 -6.26 5.04 8.12
CA GLY A 58 -5.95 5.69 9.39
C GLY A 58 -6.82 6.91 9.64
N SER A 59 -6.42 7.72 10.61
CA SER A 59 -7.14 8.93 11.00
C SER A 59 -6.20 10.09 11.28
N VAL A 60 -6.65 11.33 11.09
CA VAL A 60 -5.87 12.51 11.49
C VAL A 60 -5.77 12.56 13.02
N GLU A 61 -4.55 12.50 13.55
CA GLU A 61 -4.30 12.68 14.99
C GLU A 61 -4.30 14.18 15.33
N ARG A 62 -3.50 14.96 14.58
CA ARG A 62 -3.37 16.41 14.74
C ARG A 62 -2.68 17.04 13.53
N MET A 63 -2.90 18.33 13.33
CA MET A 63 -2.07 19.13 12.43
C MET A 63 -0.74 19.46 13.11
N MET A 64 0.34 19.42 12.34
CA MET A 64 1.66 19.81 12.77
C MET A 64 2.12 21.00 11.93
N GLY A 65 2.41 22.12 12.61
CA GLY A 65 2.90 23.32 11.94
C GLY A 65 4.31 23.13 11.37
N LYS A 66 4.74 24.05 10.49
CA LYS A 66 6.10 24.06 9.92
C LYS A 66 7.19 23.94 10.99
N THR A 67 7.07 24.71 12.07
CA THR A 67 8.06 24.73 13.16
C THR A 67 8.16 23.38 13.87
N GLU A 68 7.02 22.77 14.21
CA GLU A 68 6.99 21.46 14.86
C GLU A 68 7.49 20.36 13.92
N ALA A 69 7.13 20.39 12.64
CA ALA A 69 7.58 19.43 11.64
C ALA A 69 9.11 19.47 11.47
N THR A 70 9.70 20.67 11.47
CA THR A 70 11.16 20.84 11.38
C THR A 70 11.85 20.37 12.66
N GLN A 71 11.30 20.69 13.85
CA GLN A 71 11.86 20.24 15.12
C GLN A 71 11.84 18.72 15.28
N ASN A 72 10.82 18.06 14.74
CA ASN A 72 10.71 16.60 14.78
C ASN A 72 11.40 15.91 13.58
N GLY A 73 12.09 16.65 12.71
CA GLY A 73 12.83 16.11 11.58
C GLY A 73 11.95 15.57 10.43
N PHE A 74 10.67 15.95 10.38
CA PHE A 74 9.73 15.50 9.34
C PHE A 74 9.78 16.35 8.06
N GLY A 75 10.32 17.56 8.13
CA GLY A 75 10.49 18.46 6.98
C GLY A 75 10.27 19.93 7.32
N GLN A 76 10.32 20.79 6.29
CA GLN A 76 10.13 22.25 6.43
C GLN A 76 8.73 22.72 5.99
N ARG A 77 7.77 21.80 5.85
CA ARG A 77 6.40 22.10 5.45
C ARG A 77 5.42 21.73 6.57
N PRO A 78 4.30 22.46 6.68
CA PRO A 78 3.20 22.03 7.53
C PRO A 78 2.63 20.71 7.00
N GLY A 79 2.02 19.95 7.91
CA GLY A 79 1.44 18.67 7.55
C GLY A 79 0.52 18.12 8.62
N LEU A 80 0.08 16.90 8.41
CA LEU A 80 -0.80 16.18 9.32
C LEU A 80 -0.04 15.00 9.90
N MET A 81 -0.12 14.87 11.22
CA MET A 81 0.22 13.64 11.90
C MET A 81 -1.00 12.72 11.81
N LEU A 82 -0.81 11.57 11.19
CA LEU A 82 -1.83 10.55 11.05
C LEU A 82 -1.58 9.45 12.07
N ASP A 83 -2.64 9.00 12.72
CA ASP A 83 -2.69 7.75 13.46
C ASP A 83 -3.08 6.64 12.49
N MET A 84 -2.18 5.68 12.31
CA MET A 84 -2.32 4.56 11.40
C MET A 84 -2.40 3.29 12.25
N PRO A 85 -3.61 2.82 12.62
CA PRO A 85 -3.75 1.60 13.41
C PRO A 85 -3.26 0.42 12.57
N ILE A 86 -2.01 0.00 12.81
CA ILE A 86 -1.43 -1.15 12.11
C ILE A 86 -2.00 -2.41 12.76
N THR A 87 -3.18 -2.82 12.31
CA THR A 87 -3.82 -4.07 12.76
C THR A 87 -2.94 -5.26 12.39
N PRO A 88 -2.97 -6.36 13.16
CA PRO A 88 -2.14 -7.55 12.88
C PRO A 88 -2.34 -8.10 11.46
N GLU A 89 -3.53 -7.90 10.88
CA GLU A 89 -3.86 -8.27 9.50
C GLU A 89 -3.07 -7.48 8.45
N ILE A 90 -2.72 -6.22 8.74
CA ILE A 90 -1.89 -5.39 7.85
C ILE A 90 -0.42 -5.34 8.30
N VAL A 91 -0.08 -5.66 9.55
CA VAL A 91 1.32 -5.76 10.03
C VAL A 91 2.11 -6.75 9.18
N ALA A 92 1.55 -7.94 8.93
CA ALA A 92 2.22 -9.00 8.17
C ALA A 92 2.52 -8.58 6.71
N PRO A 93 1.53 -8.14 5.90
CA PRO A 93 1.80 -7.68 4.54
C PRO A 93 2.63 -6.39 4.50
N LEU A 94 2.50 -5.49 5.47
CA LEU A 94 3.30 -4.27 5.57
C LEU A 94 4.78 -4.61 5.87
N ARG A 95 5.03 -5.52 6.81
CA ARG A 95 6.37 -6.05 7.06
C ARG A 95 6.91 -6.74 5.83
N ALA A 96 6.13 -7.59 5.15
CA ALA A 96 6.55 -8.23 3.91
C ALA A 96 6.90 -7.20 2.82
N PHE A 97 6.10 -6.14 2.66
CA PHE A 97 6.34 -5.04 1.73
C PHE A 97 7.68 -4.33 1.98
N PHE A 98 8.05 -4.15 3.24
CA PHE A 98 9.29 -3.47 3.63
C PHE A 98 10.52 -4.39 3.75
N LEU A 99 10.37 -5.63 4.22
CA LEU A 99 11.47 -6.55 4.53
C LEU A 99 11.92 -7.44 3.36
N THR A 100 11.15 -7.52 2.27
CA THR A 100 11.51 -8.38 1.13
C THR A 100 12.64 -7.77 0.31
N LYS A 101 13.89 -7.93 0.73
CA LYS A 101 14.99 -7.96 -0.24
C LYS A 101 14.74 -9.17 -1.14
N ALA A 102 14.44 -8.89 -2.41
CA ALA A 102 14.56 -9.82 -3.53
C ALA A 102 13.96 -11.23 -3.31
N GLU A 103 12.69 -11.40 -3.69
CA GLU A 103 12.35 -12.39 -4.71
C GLU A 103 10.91 -12.18 -5.14
N ALA A 104 10.70 -12.24 -6.45
CA ALA A 104 9.38 -12.34 -7.04
C ALA A 104 8.67 -13.58 -6.44
N ALA A 105 7.77 -13.36 -5.49
CA ALA A 105 6.80 -14.36 -5.12
C ALA A 105 5.45 -13.67 -5.07
N THR A 106 4.80 -13.68 -6.24
CA THR A 106 3.36 -13.72 -6.39
C THR A 106 2.73 -14.37 -5.15
N PRO A 107 1.79 -13.74 -4.44
CA PRO A 107 0.94 -14.50 -3.54
C PRO A 107 0.14 -15.46 -4.44
N LYS A 108 0.64 -16.69 -4.60
CA LYS A 108 -0.21 -17.82 -4.96
C LYS A 108 -1.23 -17.90 -3.83
N LEU A 109 -2.43 -17.40 -4.11
CA LEU A 109 -3.61 -17.73 -3.31
C LEU A 109 -3.61 -19.25 -3.09
N PRO A 110 -3.98 -19.73 -1.90
CA PRO A 110 -3.92 -21.14 -1.56
C PRO A 110 -4.67 -21.95 -2.63
N ASN A 111 -3.98 -22.96 -3.16
CA ASN A 111 -4.45 -23.92 -4.14
C ASN A 111 -5.92 -24.33 -3.87
N ALA A 112 -6.85 -23.74 -4.60
CA ALA A 112 -8.09 -24.44 -4.88
C ALA A 112 -7.75 -25.54 -5.90
N PRO A 113 -8.12 -26.81 -5.66
CA PRO A 113 -7.96 -27.87 -6.64
C PRO A 113 -8.97 -27.61 -7.76
N PHE A 114 -8.63 -26.77 -8.74
CA PHE A 114 -9.36 -26.80 -9.99
C PHE A 114 -8.85 -27.99 -10.78
N MET A 115 -9.66 -29.04 -10.69
CA MET A 115 -9.63 -30.26 -11.49
C MET A 115 -8.97 -30.05 -12.85
N SER A 116 -7.85 -30.75 -13.05
CA SER A 116 -7.42 -31.15 -14.39
C SER A 116 -8.54 -31.94 -15.04
N LEU A 117 -9.14 -31.38 -16.09
CA LEU A 117 -9.82 -32.15 -17.11
C LEU A 117 -9.26 -31.72 -18.47
N SER A 118 -8.34 -32.57 -18.91
CA SER A 118 -8.17 -33.03 -20.29
C SER A 118 -7.51 -32.09 -21.30
N ASP A 119 -6.28 -32.52 -21.56
CA ASP A 119 -5.51 -32.43 -22.79
C ASP A 119 -6.33 -32.69 -24.08
N GLU A 120 -5.73 -32.22 -25.18
CA GLU A 120 -5.70 -32.85 -26.49
C GLU A 120 -6.59 -32.29 -27.63
N THR A 121 -5.88 -31.84 -28.68
CA THR A 121 -6.25 -31.80 -30.12
C THR A 121 -7.33 -30.81 -30.58
N ALA A 122 -6.97 -29.74 -31.29
CA ALA A 122 -6.65 -29.71 -32.73
C ALA A 122 -7.82 -30.13 -33.64
N THR A 123 -8.17 -29.23 -34.55
CA THR A 123 -8.81 -29.42 -35.87
C THR A 123 -10.13 -28.66 -36.04
N GLN A 124 -9.99 -27.64 -36.89
CA GLN A 124 -10.99 -26.96 -37.69
C GLN A 124 -11.90 -27.96 -38.44
N VAL A 125 -13.21 -27.92 -38.22
CA VAL A 125 -14.21 -28.54 -39.12
C VAL A 125 -15.51 -27.73 -39.10
N GLU A 126 -16.02 -27.42 -40.30
CA GLU A 126 -17.33 -26.86 -40.66
C GLU A 126 -18.51 -27.47 -39.88
N PHE A 127 -19.63 -26.74 -39.73
CA PHE A 127 -20.98 -27.28 -40.00
C PHE A 127 -22.02 -26.19 -40.31
N GLU A 128 -22.87 -26.52 -41.28
CA GLU A 128 -23.98 -25.79 -41.88
C GLU A 128 -25.02 -25.23 -40.89
N VAL A 129 -25.59 -24.08 -41.27
CA VAL A 129 -26.84 -23.56 -40.69
C VAL A 129 -28.00 -24.25 -41.41
N GLY A 130 -28.71 -25.11 -40.69
CA GLY A 130 -29.78 -25.96 -41.19
C GLY A 130 -31.08 -25.22 -41.56
N ALA A 131 -31.82 -25.88 -42.45
CA ALA A 131 -33.16 -25.57 -42.89
C ALA A 131 -34.22 -25.73 -41.78
N PHE A 132 -35.23 -24.84 -41.82
CA PHE A 132 -36.65 -25.16 -41.65
C PHE A 132 -37.47 -24.21 -42.52
#